data_AF-A0A2U3B9K0-F1
#
_entry.id   AF-A0A2U3B9K0-F1
#
_cell.length_a   1.000
_cell.length_b   1.000
_cell.length_c   1.000
_cell.angle_alpha   90.00
_cell.angle_beta   90.00
_cell.angle_gamma   90.00
#
_symmetry.space_group_name_H-M   'P 1'
#
loop_
_entity.id
_entity.type
_entity.pdbx_description
1 polymer ?
#
loop_
_entity_poly.entity_id
_entity_poly.type
_entity_poly.pdbx_seq_one_letter_code
_entity_poly.pdbx_strand_id
1 'polypeptide(L)'
;MKKIVVVLNSNTNRQSAKKNIRFEHELLAAIEEIRPEETSFSQWVKDACKEKLNRVHGVSESCAQFPNTQDSDVYTSNHTCVRTQTPEIERSAVELAIEWHEQGMFHQQIADRLNQMGKLSPDGKRWTRLLIRQFVNQD
;
A
#
# COMPACT_ATOMS: atom_id res chain seq x y z
N MET A 1 28.28 -13.14 38.91
CA MET A 1 27.71 -12.26 37.85
C MET A 1 26.60 -13.02 37.14
N LYS A 2 25.35 -12.55 37.18
CA LYS A 2 24.22 -13.22 36.52
C LYS A 2 24.29 -12.93 35.02
N LYS A 3 24.52 -13.96 34.19
CA LYS A 3 24.47 -13.84 32.72
C LYS A 3 23.01 -13.67 32.31
N ILE A 4 22.67 -12.49 31.78
CA ILE A 4 21.37 -12.26 31.15
C ILE A 4 21.48 -12.77 29.71
N VAL A 5 20.80 -13.88 29.41
CA VAL A 5 20.68 -14.39 28.05
C VAL A 5 19.61 -13.57 27.35
N VAL A 6 20.05 -12.62 26.53
CA VAL A 6 19.16 -11.83 25.67
C VAL A 6 18.86 -12.68 24.43
N VAL A 7 17.69 -13.31 24.42
CA VAL A 7 17.18 -13.99 23.22
C VAL A 7 16.63 -12.92 22.27
N LEU A 8 17.43 -12.56 21.26
CA LEU A 8 16.98 -11.71 20.16
C LEU A 8 15.95 -12.50 19.33
N ASN A 9 14.69 -12.09 19.41
CA ASN A 9 13.61 -12.57 18.54
C ASN A 9 13.81 -11.98 17.13
N SER A 10 14.81 -12.49 16.43
CA SER A 10 15.15 -12.12 15.07
C SER A 10 14.17 -12.78 14.11
N ASN A 11 13.47 -11.98 13.31
CA ASN A 11 12.59 -12.52 12.28
C ASN A 11 13.41 -13.31 11.24
N THR A 12 13.20 -14.62 11.20
CA THR A 12 13.96 -15.56 10.37
C THR A 12 13.62 -15.50 8.88
N ASN A 13 12.50 -14.89 8.47
CA ASN A 13 12.04 -14.97 7.07
C ASN A 13 12.42 -13.79 6.15
N ARG A 14 13.03 -12.70 6.66
CA ARG A 14 13.35 -11.46 5.91
C ARG A 14 12.21 -10.83 5.09
N GLN A 15 11.00 -11.39 5.10
CA GLN A 15 9.83 -11.00 4.32
C GLN A 15 8.81 -10.22 5.15
N SER A 16 9.04 -10.12 6.47
CA SER A 16 8.17 -9.37 7.37
C SER A 16 8.99 -8.55 8.38
N ALA A 17 8.39 -7.51 8.91
CA ALA A 17 8.99 -6.70 9.97
C ALA A 17 8.05 -6.68 11.18
N LYS A 18 8.57 -6.98 12.36
CA LYS A 18 7.81 -6.88 13.61
C LYS A 18 7.75 -5.42 14.03
N LYS A 19 6.54 -4.90 14.26
CA LYS A 19 6.31 -3.59 14.87
C LYS A 19 5.66 -3.81 16.22
N ASN A 20 6.14 -3.11 17.25
CA ASN A 20 5.56 -3.16 18.58
C ASN A 20 4.67 -1.93 18.74
N ILE A 21 3.37 -2.15 18.93
CA ILE A 21 2.35 -1.12 19.00
C ILE A 21 1.45 -1.38 20.22
N ARG A 22 0.86 -0.31 20.76
CA ARG A 22 -0.10 -0.37 21.86
C ARG A 22 -1.48 -0.04 21.31
N PHE A 23 -2.49 -0.75 21.77
CA PHE A 23 -3.90 -0.48 21.49
C PHE A 23 -4.59 -0.06 22.79
N GLU A 24 -5.59 0.81 22.67
CA GLU A 24 -6.51 1.13 23.76
C GLU A 24 -7.28 -0.14 24.17
N HIS A 25 -7.56 -0.29 25.47
CA HIS A 25 -8.29 -1.45 25.97
C HIS A 25 -9.71 -1.55 25.39
N GLU A 26 -10.39 -0.41 25.26
CA GLU A 26 -11.73 -0.32 24.69
C GLU A 26 -11.75 -0.76 23.23
N LEU A 27 -10.71 -0.39 22.46
CA LEU A 27 -10.58 -0.80 21.07
C LEU A 27 -10.34 -2.31 20.94
N LEU A 28 -9.50 -2.89 21.81
CA LEU A 28 -9.29 -4.34 21.81
C LEU A 28 -10.58 -5.09 22.13
N ALA A 29 -11.36 -4.62 23.10
CA ALA A 29 -12.65 -5.22 23.44
C ALA A 29 -13.62 -5.19 22.24
N ALA A 30 -13.73 -4.04 21.56
CA ALA A 30 -14.58 -3.90 20.39
C ALA A 30 -14.12 -4.80 19.22
N ILE A 31 -12.80 -4.97 19.04
CA ILE A 31 -12.28 -5.87 18.01
C ILE A 31 -12.65 -7.32 18.34
N GLU A 32 -12.48 -7.78 19.58
CA GLU A 32 -12.82 -9.16 19.95
C GLU A 32 -14.32 -9.45 19.88
N GLU A 33 -15.18 -8.44 20.02
CA GLU A 33 -16.63 -8.59 19.84
C GLU A 33 -17.03 -8.76 18.37
N ILE A 34 -16.37 -8.05 17.45
CA ILE A 34 -16.74 -8.01 16.02
C ILE A 34 -15.97 -9.05 15.19
N ARG A 35 -14.74 -9.38 15.61
CA ARG A 35 -13.85 -10.29 14.88
C ARG A 35 -14.44 -11.70 14.84
N PRO A 36 -14.53 -12.34 13.65
CA PRO A 36 -14.89 -13.75 13.56
C PRO A 36 -13.89 -14.63 14.31
N GLU A 37 -14.37 -15.64 15.02
CA GLU A 37 -13.53 -16.53 15.84
C GLU A 37 -12.46 -17.25 15.00
N GLU A 38 -12.75 -17.51 13.72
CA GLU A 38 -11.87 -18.21 12.78
C GLU A 38 -10.65 -17.37 12.35
N THR A 39 -10.72 -16.04 12.49
CA THR A 39 -9.69 -15.13 11.99
C THR A 39 -8.83 -14.60 13.11
N SER A 40 -7.54 -14.95 13.19
CA SER A 40 -6.66 -14.42 14.25
C SER A 40 -6.62 -12.89 14.33
N PHE A 41 -6.45 -12.33 15.53
CA PHE A 41 -6.31 -10.88 15.75
C PHE A 41 -5.28 -10.24 14.80
N SER A 42 -4.13 -10.90 14.62
CA SER A 42 -3.07 -10.39 13.75
C SER A 42 -3.48 -10.30 12.28
N GLN A 43 -4.32 -11.23 11.81
CA GLN A 43 -4.82 -11.25 10.44
C GLN A 43 -5.88 -10.18 10.26
N TRP A 44 -6.81 -10.07 11.21
CA TRP A 44 -7.86 -9.06 11.21
C TRP A 44 -7.27 -7.63 11.16
N VAL A 45 -6.27 -7.33 11.99
CA VAL A 45 -5.59 -6.03 11.97
C VAL A 45 -4.86 -5.78 10.65
N LYS A 46 -4.20 -6.80 10.08
CA LYS A 46 -3.54 -6.65 8.78
C LYS A 46 -4.54 -6.33 7.67
N ASP A 47 -5.70 -6.98 7.68
CA ASP A 47 -6.72 -6.77 6.66
C ASP A 47 -7.35 -5.37 6.78
N ALA A 48 -7.61 -4.89 7.99
CA ALA A 48 -8.01 -3.51 8.23
C ALA A 48 -6.96 -2.50 7.73
N CYS A 49 -5.67 -2.78 7.93
CA CYS A 49 -4.59 -1.93 7.39
C CYS A 49 -4.58 -1.93 5.85
N LYS A 50 -4.72 -3.10 5.21
CA LYS A 50 -4.78 -3.21 3.74
C LYS A 50 -5.97 -2.46 3.18
N GLU A 51 -7.14 -2.58 3.81
CA GLU A 51 -8.34 -1.88 3.40
C GLU A 51 -8.14 -0.36 3.42
N LYS A 52 -7.54 0.16 4.50
CA LYS A 52 -7.22 1.59 4.60
C LYS A 52 -6.21 2.02 3.53
N LEU A 53 -5.20 1.21 3.24
CA LEU A 53 -4.26 1.47 2.15
C LEU A 53 -4.97 1.50 0.79
N ASN A 54 -5.80 0.51 0.49
CA ASN A 54 -6.52 0.41 -0.78
C ASN A 54 -7.44 1.62 -0.99
N ARG A 55 -8.14 2.07 0.06
CA ARG A 55 -8.97 3.29 0.03
C ARG A 55 -8.16 4.54 -0.28
N VAL A 56 -6.95 4.66 0.28
CA VAL A 56 -6.05 5.81 0.04
C VAL A 56 -5.45 5.78 -1.36
N HIS A 57 -5.13 4.59 -1.88
CA HIS A 57 -4.49 4.43 -3.18
C HIS A 57 -5.48 4.37 -4.35
N GLY A 58 -6.80 4.35 -4.11
CA GLY A 58 -7.83 4.36 -5.15
C GLY A 58 -7.82 3.13 -6.05
N VAL A 59 -7.12 2.06 -5.64
CA VAL A 59 -6.99 0.83 -6.43
C VAL A 59 -8.17 -0.07 -6.11
N SER A 60 -9.14 -0.06 -7.02
CA SER A 60 -10.13 -1.12 -7.18
C SER A 60 -9.45 -2.39 -7.70
N GLU A 61 -8.68 -3.07 -6.86
CA GLU A 61 -8.33 -4.47 -7.11
C GLU A 61 -9.29 -5.33 -6.30
N SER A 62 -10.35 -5.76 -6.99
CA SER A 62 -11.27 -6.78 -6.51
C SER A 62 -10.48 -8.06 -6.22
N CYS A 63 -10.75 -8.62 -5.04
CA CYS A 63 -10.31 -9.93 -4.60
C CYS A 63 -10.46 -11.01 -5.68
N ALA A 64 -9.42 -11.82 -5.86
CA ALA A 64 -9.59 -13.22 -6.17
C ALA A 64 -8.64 -14.01 -5.26
N GLN A 65 -9.15 -14.35 -4.07
CA GLN A 65 -8.71 -15.56 -3.40
C GLN A 65 -9.20 -16.72 -4.28
N PHE A 66 -8.30 -17.53 -4.80
CA PHE A 66 -8.64 -18.82 -5.40
C PHE A 66 -8.79 -19.85 -4.28
N PRO A 67 -9.94 -20.52 -4.17
CA PRO A 67 -9.98 -21.94 -3.91
C PRO A 67 -10.28 -22.67 -5.22
N ASN A 68 -9.43 -23.64 -5.56
CA ASN A 68 -9.67 -24.62 -6.62
C ASN A 68 -11.03 -25.32 -6.42
N THR A 69 -11.91 -25.28 -7.42
CA THR A 69 -12.73 -26.44 -7.82
C THR A 69 -13.14 -26.31 -9.29
N GLN A 70 -13.00 -27.40 -10.03
CA GLN A 70 -13.43 -27.59 -11.41
C GLN A 70 -14.96 -27.59 -11.55
N ASP A 71 -15.45 -27.00 -12.65
CA ASP A 71 -16.45 -27.52 -13.60
C ASP A 71 -17.50 -26.50 -14.09
N SER A 72 -17.48 -26.39 -15.42
CA SER A 72 -18.54 -26.19 -16.42
C SER A 72 -19.43 -24.93 -16.51
N ASP A 73 -19.52 -24.48 -17.77
CA ASP A 73 -20.65 -23.87 -18.49
C ASP A 73 -20.88 -22.35 -18.47
N VAL A 74 -20.30 -21.72 -19.51
CA VAL A 74 -20.92 -20.81 -20.50
C VAL A 74 -22.12 -19.95 -20.03
N TYR A 75 -21.88 -18.64 -19.87
CA TYR A 75 -22.74 -17.64 -20.51
C TYR A 75 -21.96 -16.35 -20.83
N THR A 76 -21.85 -16.06 -22.12
CA THR A 76 -21.34 -14.81 -22.67
C THR A 76 -22.30 -13.67 -22.34
N SER A 77 -21.81 -12.60 -21.71
CA SER A 77 -22.46 -11.29 -21.79
C SER A 77 -21.40 -10.21 -21.91
N ASN A 78 -21.26 -9.72 -23.14
CA ASN A 78 -20.43 -8.59 -23.50
C ASN A 78 -21.05 -7.31 -22.95
N HIS A 79 -20.76 -6.95 -21.69
CA HIS A 79 -20.89 -5.58 -21.25
C HIS A 79 -19.61 -4.82 -21.60
N THR A 80 -19.53 -4.41 -22.86
CA THR A 80 -18.59 -3.39 -23.32
C THR A 80 -18.89 -2.09 -22.59
N CYS A 81 -18.15 -1.79 -21.53
CA CYS A 81 -18.14 -0.45 -20.95
C CYS A 81 -17.32 0.46 -21.87
N VAL A 82 -18.03 1.35 -22.56
CA VAL A 82 -17.48 2.43 -23.38
C VAL A 82 -16.60 3.31 -22.48
N ARG A 83 -15.29 3.17 -22.66
CA ARG A 83 -14.25 4.01 -22.08
C ARG A 83 -14.45 5.44 -22.60
N THR A 84 -15.10 6.29 -21.83
CA THR A 84 -15.11 7.73 -22.09
C THR A 84 -13.69 8.24 -21.87
N GLN A 85 -12.97 8.44 -22.97
CA GLN A 85 -11.67 9.09 -22.97
C GLN A 85 -11.89 10.56 -22.61
N THR A 86 -11.75 10.91 -21.34
CA THR A 86 -11.40 12.28 -20.97
C THR A 86 -9.97 12.54 -21.44
N PRO A 87 -9.66 13.71 -22.01
CA PRO A 87 -8.31 14.04 -22.44
C PRO A 87 -7.44 14.10 -21.19
N GLU A 88 -6.65 13.05 -20.96
CA GLU A 88 -5.63 13.01 -19.92
C GLU A 88 -4.59 14.07 -20.27
N ILE A 89 -4.69 15.23 -19.62
CA ILE A 89 -3.58 16.18 -19.57
C ILE A 89 -2.44 15.41 -18.92
N GLU A 90 -1.47 14.96 -19.73
CA GLU A 90 -0.28 14.25 -19.25
C GLU A 90 0.54 15.18 -18.35
N ARG A 91 0.17 15.25 -17.06
CA ARG A 91 0.94 16.01 -16.07
C ARG A 91 2.35 15.44 -15.96
N SER A 92 3.31 16.35 -15.97
CA SER A 92 4.73 16.01 -15.85
C SER A 92 5.00 15.35 -14.50
N ALA A 93 5.94 14.40 -14.47
CA ALA A 93 6.34 13.71 -13.24
C ALA A 93 6.87 14.68 -12.16
N VAL A 94 7.47 15.79 -12.58
CA VAL A 94 7.96 16.85 -11.69
C VAL A 94 6.80 17.64 -11.07
N GLU A 95 5.77 17.95 -11.86
CA GLU A 95 4.60 18.70 -11.39
C GLU A 95 3.83 17.92 -10.31
N LEU A 96 3.67 16.61 -10.54
CA LEU A 96 3.08 15.70 -9.54
C LEU A 96 3.94 15.61 -8.26
N ALA A 97 5.28 15.68 -8.39
CA ALA A 97 6.18 15.64 -7.23
C ALA A 97 6.02 16.87 -6.33
N ILE A 98 5.86 18.04 -6.94
CA ILE A 98 5.63 19.32 -6.24
C ILE A 98 4.27 19.30 -5.56
N GLU A 99 3.21 18.96 -6.30
CA GLU A 99 1.83 18.90 -5.77
C GLU A 99 1.74 17.98 -4.53
N TRP A 100 2.32 16.77 -4.59
CA TRP A 100 2.28 15.85 -3.46
C TRP A 100 3.16 16.29 -2.29
N HIS A 101 4.23 17.04 -2.54
CA HIS A 101 5.02 17.60 -1.44
C HIS A 101 4.28 18.70 -0.70
N GLU A 102 3.60 19.61 -1.43
CA GLU A 102 2.75 20.63 -0.82
C GLU A 102 1.61 20.02 0.01
N GLN A 103 1.10 18.85 -0.42
CA GLN A 103 0.16 18.03 0.35
C GLN A 103 0.79 17.32 1.57
N GLY A 104 2.09 17.52 1.83
CA GLY A 104 2.80 16.98 3.00
C GLY A 104 3.34 15.56 2.83
N MET A 105 3.40 15.04 1.59
CA MET A 105 3.94 13.70 1.34
C MET A 105 5.46 13.67 1.48
N PHE A 106 6.00 12.64 2.12
CA PHE A 106 7.45 12.50 2.29
C PHE A 106 8.13 12.19 0.95
N HIS A 107 9.34 12.72 0.73
CA HIS A 107 10.09 12.54 -0.52
C HIS A 107 10.26 11.08 -0.96
N GLN A 108 10.37 10.14 -0.01
CA GLN A 108 10.47 8.72 -0.32
C GLN A 108 9.16 8.19 -0.90
N GLN A 109 8.01 8.58 -0.32
CA GLN A 109 6.69 8.17 -0.79
C GLN A 109 6.39 8.73 -2.19
N ILE A 110 6.78 9.98 -2.43
CA ILE A 110 6.65 10.61 -3.76
C ILE A 110 7.46 9.85 -4.80
N ALA A 111 8.73 9.52 -4.49
CA ALA A 111 9.58 8.75 -5.39
C ALA A 111 9.00 7.35 -5.69
N ASP A 112 8.54 6.65 -4.67
CA ASP A 112 7.94 5.32 -4.81
C ASP A 112 6.68 5.39 -5.69
N ARG A 113 5.83 6.41 -5.49
CA ARG A 113 4.60 6.61 -6.25
C ARG A 113 4.86 6.93 -7.73
N LEU A 114 5.83 7.80 -8.04
CA LEU A 114 6.19 8.10 -9.43
C LEU A 114 6.78 6.88 -10.15
N ASN A 115 7.60 6.08 -9.46
CA ASN A 115 8.14 4.85 -10.01
C ASN A 115 7.06 3.79 -10.27
N GLN A 116 6.07 3.68 -9.39
CA GLN A 116 4.92 2.77 -9.57
C GLN A 116 4.06 3.16 -10.78
N MET A 117 3.93 4.46 -11.04
CA MET A 117 3.25 4.98 -12.24
C MET A 117 4.07 4.81 -13.53
N GLY A 118 5.27 4.22 -13.47
CA GLY A 118 6.16 4.08 -14.62
C GLY A 118 6.72 5.40 -15.15
N LYS A 119 6.57 6.51 -14.38
CA LYS A 119 7.11 7.81 -14.78
C LYS A 119 8.61 7.86 -14.48
N LEU A 120 9.40 8.16 -15.49
CA LEU A 120 10.83 8.39 -15.34
C LEU A 120 11.10 9.84 -14.92
N SER A 121 12.25 10.07 -14.30
CA SER A 121 12.76 11.42 -14.07
C SER A 121 13.13 12.10 -15.41
N PRO A 122 13.35 13.42 -15.43
CA PRO A 122 13.82 14.13 -16.63
C PRO A 122 15.09 13.53 -17.23
N ASP A 123 15.94 12.91 -16.40
CA ASP A 123 17.18 12.23 -16.82
C ASP A 123 16.94 10.78 -17.28
N GLY A 124 15.69 10.33 -17.41
CA GLY A 124 15.33 8.95 -17.77
C GLY A 124 15.60 7.92 -16.68
N LYS A 125 16.02 8.35 -15.49
CA LYS A 125 16.32 7.46 -14.34
C LYS A 125 15.09 7.27 -13.44
N ARG A 126 15.13 6.23 -12.61
CA ARG A 126 14.15 6.04 -11.53
C ARG A 126 14.21 7.17 -10.51
N TRP A 127 13.05 7.54 -9.99
CA TRP A 127 12.93 8.52 -8.92
C TRP A 127 13.54 8.00 -7.63
N THR A 128 14.27 8.88 -6.94
CA THR A 128 14.84 8.62 -5.61
C THR A 128 14.49 9.78 -4.69
N ARG A 129 14.55 9.54 -3.37
CA ARG A 129 14.36 10.60 -2.36
C ARG A 129 15.20 11.85 -2.62
N LEU A 130 16.44 11.67 -3.06
CA LEU A 130 17.38 12.76 -3.32
C LEU A 130 16.97 13.57 -4.55
N LEU A 131 16.54 12.90 -5.61
CA LEU A 131 16.02 13.57 -6.81
C LEU A 131 14.77 14.38 -6.47
N ILE A 132 13.79 13.81 -5.74
CA ILE A 132 12.60 14.56 -5.33
C ILE A 132 12.98 15.81 -4.53
N ARG A 133 13.88 15.69 -3.56
CA ARG A 133 14.37 16.84 -2.78
C ARG A 133 14.98 17.91 -3.69
N GLN A 134 15.71 17.52 -4.73
CA GLN A 134 16.34 18.46 -5.66
C GLN A 134 15.34 19.23 -6.52
N PHE A 135 14.18 18.67 -6.84
CA PHE A 135 13.16 19.35 -7.65
C PHE A 135 12.18 20.17 -6.83
N VAL A 136 11.93 19.75 -5.60
CA VAL A 136 10.90 20.37 -4.76
C VAL A 136 11.45 21.50 -3.88
N ASN A 137 12.74 21.47 -3.54
CA ASN A 137 13.40 22.52 -2.76
C ASN A 137 14.23 23.48 -3.64
N GLN A 138 13.85 23.70 -4.90
CA GLN A 138 14.46 24.75 -5.72
C GLN A 138 13.76 26.08 -5.43
N ASP A 139 14.20 26.75 -4.36
CA ASP A 139 14.06 28.21 -4.23
C ASP A 139 15.25 28.89 -4.91
#